data_AF-A0A8H4TWD0-F1
#
_entry.id   AF-A0A8H4TWD0-F1
#
_cell.length_a   1.000
_cell.length_b   1.000
_cell.length_c   1.000
_cell.angle_alpha   90.00
_cell.angle_beta   90.00
_cell.angle_gamma   90.00
#
_symmetry.space_group_name_H-M   'P 1'
#
loop_
_entity.id
_entity.type
_entity.pdbx_description
1 polymer ?
#
loop_
_entity_poly.entity_id
_entity_poly.type
_entity_poly.pdbx_seq_one_letter_code
_entity_poly.pdbx_strand_id
1 'polypeptide(L)'
;MKRFFTQKLSWNNINNFPHTTFNWVALDGSQVLCHMTPAETYTASAHFGDVRRSITQHKSLDQDKTSLLVFGKGDGGGGPTFEHLEKLRRCRGLSDKVGLLPRVKMNTSVDEFFDQLQEKAAKGVNFTTWYGELYFELHRGTYTSQSNNKRNNRTAEFLLREIEYFATLATVGKTKSSYKYPKEDLDNMWESVLLCQFHDCLPGSSIGMCYEDTKEIYAEVFATGPRL
;
A
#
# COMPACT_ATOMS: atom_id res chain seq x y z
N MET A 1 -1.46 -12.98 -1.98
CA MET A 1 -2.26 -12.26 -0.95
C MET A 1 -3.71 -12.16 -1.44
N LYS A 2 -4.73 -12.31 -0.58
CA LYS A 2 -6.16 -12.31 -0.97
C LYS A 2 -6.92 -11.04 -0.54
N ARG A 3 -6.21 -10.10 0.06
CA ARG A 3 -6.73 -8.93 0.79
C ARG A 3 -5.96 -7.71 0.34
N PHE A 4 -6.62 -6.56 0.31
CA PHE A 4 -6.00 -5.28 -0.01
C PHE A 4 -6.59 -4.18 0.86
N PHE A 5 -5.71 -3.31 1.36
CA PHE A 5 -6.11 -2.11 2.09
C PHE A 5 -5.43 -0.90 1.43
N THR A 6 -6.20 0.15 1.19
CA THR A 6 -5.69 1.40 0.63
C THR A 6 -6.51 2.58 1.14
N GLN A 7 -5.95 3.79 1.09
CA GLN A 7 -6.64 4.99 1.57
C GLN A 7 -6.75 6.11 0.54
N LYS A 8 -5.79 6.25 -0.38
CA LYS A 8 -5.67 7.46 -1.21
C LYS A 8 -6.90 7.77 -2.07
N LEU A 9 -7.65 6.77 -2.55
CA LEU A 9 -8.86 7.02 -3.37
C LEU A 9 -9.97 7.76 -2.61
N SER A 10 -9.95 7.81 -1.27
CA SER A 10 -10.88 8.64 -0.52
C SER A 10 -10.62 10.14 -0.71
N TRP A 11 -9.50 10.52 -1.33
CA TRP A 11 -9.11 11.90 -1.58
C TRP A 11 -9.37 12.33 -3.03
N ASN A 12 -10.10 11.54 -3.82
CA ASN A 12 -10.52 11.96 -5.15
C ASN A 12 -11.28 13.29 -5.06
N ASN A 13 -10.91 14.25 -5.90
CA ASN A 13 -11.43 15.61 -5.87
C ASN A 13 -12.60 15.84 -6.83
N ILE A 14 -12.81 14.97 -7.83
CA ILE A 14 -13.91 15.09 -8.79
C ILE A 14 -14.99 14.06 -8.46
N ASN A 15 -14.63 12.77 -8.40
CA ASN A 15 -15.57 11.69 -8.11
C ASN A 15 -15.27 11.03 -6.77
N ASN A 16 -16.22 11.17 -5.84
CA ASN A 16 -16.20 10.40 -4.60
C ASN A 16 -16.26 8.91 -4.93
N PHE A 17 -15.21 8.16 -4.60
CA PHE A 17 -15.18 6.72 -4.82
C PHE A 17 -16.39 6.05 -4.12
N PRO A 18 -17.15 5.17 -4.79
CA PRO A 18 -18.49 4.80 -4.33
C PRO A 18 -18.54 3.73 -3.23
N HIS A 19 -17.43 3.05 -2.92
CA HIS A 19 -17.43 1.89 -2.02
C HIS A 19 -16.36 1.97 -0.93
N THR A 20 -16.64 1.34 0.21
CA THR A 20 -15.67 1.18 1.30
C THR A 20 -15.11 -0.24 1.31
N THR A 21 -15.97 -1.24 1.15
CA THR A 21 -15.60 -2.66 1.09
C THR A 21 -16.12 -3.25 -0.22
N PHE A 22 -15.22 -3.81 -1.03
CA PHE A 22 -15.58 -4.28 -2.37
C PHE A 22 -14.60 -5.36 -2.85
N ASN A 23 -15.04 -6.17 -3.82
CA ASN A 23 -14.19 -7.09 -4.55
C ASN A 23 -13.46 -6.32 -5.65
N TRP A 24 -12.14 -6.32 -5.63
CA TRP A 24 -11.33 -5.72 -6.69
C TRP A 24 -10.82 -6.81 -7.62
N VAL A 25 -11.24 -6.75 -8.88
CA VAL A 25 -10.93 -7.75 -9.91
C VAL A 25 -9.96 -7.16 -10.92
N ALA A 26 -8.82 -7.82 -11.09
CA ALA A 26 -7.81 -7.47 -12.06
C ALA A 26 -8.25 -7.85 -13.49
N LEU A 27 -7.47 -7.41 -14.48
CA LEU A 27 -7.77 -7.61 -15.91
C LEU A 27 -7.79 -9.10 -16.32
N ASP A 28 -7.09 -9.96 -15.57
CA ASP A 28 -7.04 -11.42 -15.80
C ASP A 28 -8.15 -12.18 -15.04
N GLY A 29 -9.01 -11.47 -14.29
CA GLY A 29 -10.07 -12.06 -13.48
C GLY A 29 -9.63 -12.48 -12.07
N SER A 30 -8.35 -12.35 -11.71
CA SER A 30 -7.92 -12.55 -10.33
C SER A 30 -8.54 -11.49 -9.40
N GLN A 31 -8.83 -11.86 -8.16
CA GLN A 31 -9.61 -11.01 -7.24
C GLN A 31 -8.98 -10.91 -5.85
N VAL A 32 -9.06 -9.71 -5.27
CA VAL A 32 -8.79 -9.47 -3.84
C VAL A 32 -9.97 -8.76 -3.17
N LEU A 33 -10.19 -9.03 -1.88
CA LEU A 33 -11.14 -8.25 -1.08
C LEU A 33 -10.46 -6.96 -0.63
N CYS A 34 -11.01 -5.81 -1.05
CA CYS A 34 -10.47 -4.49 -0.78
C CYS A 34 -11.28 -3.77 0.31
N HIS A 35 -10.59 -3.07 1.21
CA HIS A 35 -11.20 -2.16 2.17
C HIS A 35 -10.45 -0.82 2.23
N MET A 36 -11.18 0.28 2.34
CA MET A 36 -10.66 1.62 2.59
C MET A 36 -11.29 2.15 3.87
N THR A 37 -10.54 2.77 4.80
CA THR A 37 -11.19 3.22 6.04
C THR A 37 -12.16 4.38 5.74
N PRO A 38 -13.42 4.31 6.22
CA PRO A 38 -14.36 5.43 6.16
C PRO A 38 -13.88 6.68 6.87
N ALA A 39 -12.89 6.60 7.77
CA ALA A 39 -12.31 7.78 8.42
C ALA A 39 -11.54 8.69 7.44
N GLU A 40 -11.34 8.25 6.20
CA GLU A 40 -10.68 8.97 5.11
C GLU A 40 -9.19 9.31 5.37
N THR A 41 -8.59 8.65 6.38
CA THR A 41 -7.18 8.84 6.76
C THR A 41 -6.62 7.60 7.45
N TYR A 42 -5.32 7.34 7.28
CA TYR A 42 -4.56 6.38 8.10
C TYR A 42 -3.87 7.03 9.31
N THR A 43 -4.05 8.34 9.50
CA THR A 43 -3.45 9.12 10.60
C THR A 43 -4.51 9.64 11.58
N ALA A 44 -5.60 8.88 11.76
CA ALA A 44 -6.68 9.28 12.65
C ALA A 44 -6.14 9.56 14.07
N SER A 45 -6.69 10.58 14.72
CA SER A 45 -6.29 11.00 16.08
C SER A 45 -7.05 10.25 17.17
N ALA A 46 -7.77 9.18 16.80
CA ALA A 46 -8.54 8.33 17.68
C ALA A 46 -9.59 9.10 18.51
N HIS A 47 -10.04 10.26 18.04
CA HIS A 47 -11.00 11.08 18.76
C HIS A 47 -12.45 10.69 18.40
N PHE A 48 -13.42 11.23 19.15
CA PHE A 48 -14.86 10.97 18.93
C PHE A 48 -15.29 11.07 17.46
N GLY A 49 -14.89 12.14 16.78
CA GLY A 49 -15.19 12.34 15.36
C GLY A 49 -14.64 11.26 14.40
N ASP A 50 -13.45 10.69 14.66
CA ASP A 50 -12.86 9.62 13.85
C ASP A 50 -13.70 8.33 13.98
N VAL A 51 -14.06 8.01 15.21
CA VAL A 51 -14.90 6.85 15.53
C VAL A 51 -16.28 7.02 14.91
N ARG A 52 -16.85 8.24 14.95
CA ARG A 52 -18.13 8.53 14.29
C ARG A 52 -18.05 8.37 12.76
N ARG A 53 -16.99 8.88 12.13
CA ARG A 53 -16.77 8.79 10.67
C ARG A 53 -16.70 7.35 10.17
N SER A 54 -16.21 6.43 11.01
CA SER A 54 -16.19 4.98 10.73
C SER A 54 -17.56 4.41 10.35
N ILE A 55 -18.66 5.06 10.75
CA ILE A 55 -20.01 4.75 10.26
C ILE A 55 -20.49 5.80 9.26
N THR A 56 -20.44 7.09 9.61
CA THR A 56 -21.16 8.12 8.84
C THR A 56 -20.60 8.34 7.43
N GLN A 57 -19.37 7.89 7.16
CA GLN A 57 -18.75 7.95 5.83
C GLN A 57 -18.58 6.55 5.19
N HIS A 58 -19.16 5.51 5.78
CA HIS A 58 -19.04 4.16 5.26
C HIS A 58 -20.02 3.97 4.09
N LYS A 59 -19.48 3.68 2.90
CA LYS A 59 -20.20 3.71 1.61
C LYS A 59 -20.76 2.35 1.17
N SER A 60 -20.77 1.39 2.09
CA SER A 60 -21.14 -0.02 1.85
C SER A 60 -21.88 -0.62 3.07
N LEU A 61 -22.59 0.22 3.83
CA LEU A 61 -23.30 -0.17 5.07
C LEU A 61 -24.51 -1.08 4.81
N ASP A 62 -25.01 -1.07 3.59
CA ASP A 62 -26.03 -1.99 3.07
C ASP A 62 -25.49 -3.42 2.94
N GLN A 63 -24.18 -3.57 2.74
CA GLN A 63 -23.50 -4.87 2.59
C GLN A 63 -22.86 -5.33 3.91
N ASP A 64 -22.07 -4.47 4.56
CA ASP A 64 -21.46 -4.77 5.86
C ASP A 64 -21.28 -3.52 6.72
N LYS A 65 -21.43 -3.70 8.04
CA LYS A 65 -21.39 -2.62 9.04
C LYS A 65 -20.09 -2.56 9.84
N THR A 66 -19.03 -3.21 9.36
CA THR A 66 -17.73 -3.27 10.04
C THR A 66 -16.76 -2.31 9.39
N SER A 67 -16.14 -1.46 10.21
CA SER A 67 -15.13 -0.51 9.76
C SER A 67 -13.81 -0.79 10.44
N LEU A 68 -12.72 -0.71 9.68
CA LEU A 68 -11.38 -0.59 10.24
C LEU A 68 -11.12 0.89 10.55
N LEU A 69 -10.59 1.21 11.74
CA LEU A 69 -10.10 2.54 12.07
C LEU A 69 -8.58 2.49 12.19
N VAL A 70 -7.88 3.17 11.30
CA VAL A 70 -6.42 3.26 11.32
C VAL A 70 -6.01 4.57 11.97
N PHE A 71 -5.28 4.50 13.08
CA PHE A 71 -4.95 5.66 13.91
C PHE A 71 -3.46 5.70 14.24
N GLY A 72 -2.91 6.90 14.39
CA GLY A 72 -1.49 7.11 14.65
C GLY A 72 -0.92 8.34 13.96
N LYS A 73 0.38 8.55 14.12
CA LYS A 73 1.13 9.59 13.42
C LYS A 73 1.87 8.97 12.24
N GLY A 74 1.34 9.18 11.03
CA GLY A 74 1.98 8.80 9.76
C GLY A 74 2.81 9.96 9.19
N ASP A 75 3.12 9.90 7.88
CA ASP A 75 3.76 10.98 7.12
C ASP A 75 5.09 11.48 7.74
N GLY A 76 5.95 10.52 8.13
CA GLY A 76 7.21 10.78 8.85
C GLY A 76 7.06 10.85 10.38
N GLY A 77 5.89 10.49 10.93
CA GLY A 77 5.61 10.44 12.37
C GLY A 77 5.98 9.13 13.08
N GLY A 78 5.90 9.14 14.41
CA GLY A 78 6.32 8.03 15.30
C GLY A 78 5.24 7.02 15.70
N GLY A 79 4.18 6.85 14.91
CA GLY A 79 3.11 5.89 15.21
C GLY A 79 2.06 6.37 16.24
N PRO A 80 1.23 5.47 16.81
CA PRO A 80 0.19 5.84 17.76
C PRO A 80 0.74 6.16 19.16
N THR A 81 0.15 7.17 19.83
CA THR A 81 0.54 7.58 21.18
C THR A 81 -0.36 6.96 22.25
N PHE A 82 0.09 7.00 23.51
CA PHE A 82 -0.72 6.61 24.67
C PHE A 82 -2.08 7.33 24.72
N GLU A 83 -2.11 8.61 24.37
CA GLU A 83 -3.35 9.40 24.32
C GLU A 83 -4.38 8.85 23.33
N HIS A 84 -3.94 8.33 22.18
CA HIS A 84 -4.85 7.70 21.22
C HIS A 84 -5.56 6.50 21.86
N LEU A 85 -4.82 5.65 22.59
CA LEU A 85 -5.39 4.50 23.27
C LEU A 85 -6.38 4.91 24.36
N GLU A 86 -6.04 5.95 25.13
CA GLU A 86 -6.90 6.52 26.16
C GLU A 86 -8.20 7.13 25.62
N LYS A 87 -8.14 7.78 24.45
CA LYS A 87 -9.32 8.30 23.75
C LYS A 87 -10.21 7.18 23.24
N LEU A 88 -9.64 6.11 22.66
CA LEU A 88 -10.41 4.95 22.20
C LEU A 88 -11.08 4.19 23.36
N ARG A 89 -10.40 4.05 24.50
CA ARG A 89 -11.01 3.50 25.73
C ARG A 89 -12.23 4.30 26.17
N ARG A 90 -12.14 5.63 26.17
CA ARG A 90 -13.28 6.52 26.50
C ARG A 90 -14.39 6.44 25.46
N CYS A 91 -14.07 6.42 24.16
CA CYS A 91 -15.05 6.25 23.09
C CYS A 91 -15.81 4.92 23.22
N ARG A 92 -15.09 3.85 23.59
CA ARG A 92 -15.71 2.55 23.87
C ARG A 92 -16.65 2.62 25.08
N GLY A 93 -16.22 3.25 26.18
CA GLY A 93 -17.09 3.46 27.34
C GLY A 93 -18.36 4.26 27.02
N LEU A 94 -18.25 5.30 26.20
CA LEU A 94 -19.40 6.08 25.72
C LEU A 94 -20.37 5.24 24.87
N SER A 95 -19.83 4.41 23.97
CA SER A 95 -20.63 3.49 23.16
C SER A 95 -21.38 2.48 24.04
N ASP A 96 -20.71 1.84 25.00
CA ASP A 96 -21.31 0.83 25.88
C ASP A 96 -22.35 1.42 26.87
N LYS A 97 -22.31 2.73 27.17
CA LYS A 97 -23.21 3.38 28.14
C LYS A 97 -24.36 4.17 27.51
N VAL A 98 -24.09 4.91 26.44
CA VAL A 98 -25.05 5.86 25.85
C VAL A 98 -25.46 5.46 24.43
N GLY A 99 -24.73 4.56 23.77
CA GLY A 99 -25.07 4.07 22.43
C GLY A 99 -24.89 5.10 21.30
N LEU A 100 -24.21 6.23 21.55
CA LEU A 100 -24.03 7.31 20.57
C LEU A 100 -22.92 7.07 19.54
N LEU A 101 -22.05 6.09 19.78
CA LEU A 101 -20.91 5.75 18.91
C LEU A 101 -20.91 4.27 18.54
N PRO A 102 -20.30 3.89 17.39
CA PRO A 102 -19.96 2.50 17.15
C PRO A 102 -19.10 1.93 18.27
N ARG A 103 -19.33 0.66 18.56
CA ARG A 103 -18.59 -0.05 19.58
C ARG A 103 -17.19 -0.39 19.08
N VAL A 104 -16.18 0.36 19.53
CA VAL A 104 -14.77 0.15 19.16
C VAL A 104 -14.25 -1.18 19.73
N LYS A 105 -13.70 -2.06 18.88
CA LYS A 105 -13.01 -3.29 19.32
C LYS A 105 -11.50 -3.12 19.09
N MET A 106 -10.75 -3.07 20.19
CA MET A 106 -9.27 -3.11 20.18
C MET A 106 -8.79 -4.55 20.37
N ASN A 107 -7.50 -4.79 20.11
CA ASN A 107 -6.89 -6.13 20.17
C ASN A 107 -7.50 -7.10 19.13
N THR A 108 -7.63 -6.61 17.90
CA THR A 108 -8.02 -7.40 16.74
C THR A 108 -7.06 -7.05 15.61
N SER A 109 -6.53 -8.06 14.92
CA SER A 109 -5.60 -7.83 13.81
C SER A 109 -6.36 -7.42 12.54
N VAL A 110 -5.63 -6.85 11.57
CA VAL A 110 -6.21 -6.56 10.25
C VAL A 110 -6.63 -7.87 9.56
N ASP A 111 -5.91 -8.96 9.81
CA ASP A 111 -6.28 -10.27 9.29
C ASP A 111 -7.62 -10.77 9.83
N GLU A 112 -7.82 -10.69 11.15
CA GLU A 112 -9.10 -11.07 11.78
C GLU A 112 -10.27 -10.22 11.29
N PHE A 113 -10.02 -8.94 10.97
CA PHE A 113 -11.01 -8.07 10.34
C PHE A 113 -11.41 -8.59 8.95
N PHE A 114 -10.43 -8.93 8.10
CA PHE A 114 -10.73 -9.47 6.77
C PHE A 114 -11.29 -10.90 6.82
N ASP A 115 -10.89 -11.74 7.77
CA ASP A 115 -11.48 -13.06 8.00
C ASP A 115 -12.99 -12.94 8.23
N GLN A 116 -13.42 -12.00 9.06
CA GLN A 116 -14.84 -11.75 9.31
C GLN A 116 -15.59 -11.30 8.06
N LEU A 117 -14.98 -10.44 7.24
CA LEU A 117 -15.59 -10.02 5.97
C LEU A 117 -15.71 -11.19 4.99
N GLN A 118 -14.68 -12.03 4.89
CA GLN A 118 -14.66 -13.21 4.02
C GLN A 118 -15.68 -14.27 4.48
N GLU A 119 -15.82 -14.48 5.80
CA GLU A 119 -16.83 -15.37 6.36
C GLU A 119 -18.25 -14.87 6.04
N LYS A 120 -18.50 -13.56 6.15
CA LYS A 120 -19.78 -12.95 5.76
C LYS A 120 -20.05 -13.11 4.27
N ALA A 121 -19.03 -12.93 3.42
CA ALA A 121 -19.16 -13.17 1.99
C ALA A 121 -19.53 -14.63 1.69
N ALA A 122 -18.87 -15.59 2.36
CA ALA A 122 -19.19 -17.01 2.23
C ALA A 122 -20.62 -17.38 2.71
N LYS A 123 -21.18 -16.59 3.64
CA LYS A 123 -22.56 -16.73 4.13
C LYS A 123 -23.59 -15.97 3.28
N GLY A 124 -23.19 -15.39 2.16
CA GLY A 124 -24.10 -14.78 1.18
C GLY A 124 -24.11 -13.26 1.13
N VAL A 125 -23.24 -12.56 1.88
CA VAL A 125 -23.05 -11.11 1.67
C VAL A 125 -22.38 -10.88 0.32
N ASN A 126 -23.06 -10.16 -0.57
CA ASN A 126 -22.53 -9.85 -1.89
C ASN A 126 -21.89 -8.46 -1.92
N PHE A 127 -20.55 -8.41 -1.79
CA PHE A 127 -19.79 -7.17 -1.95
C PHE A 127 -19.74 -6.74 -3.42
N THR A 128 -19.82 -5.43 -3.66
CA THR A 128 -19.77 -4.87 -5.02
C THR A 128 -18.44 -5.19 -5.66
N THR A 129 -18.42 -5.33 -6.98
CA THR A 129 -17.21 -5.65 -7.73
C THR A 129 -16.74 -4.47 -8.55
N TRP A 130 -15.45 -4.16 -8.45
CA TRP A 130 -14.76 -3.18 -9.29
C TRP A 130 -13.79 -3.90 -10.23
N TYR A 131 -13.95 -3.72 -11.53
CA TYR A 131 -13.10 -4.33 -12.55
C TYR A 131 -12.05 -3.34 -13.06
N GLY A 132 -10.79 -3.77 -13.12
CA GLY A 132 -9.70 -2.97 -13.69
C GLY A 132 -9.11 -1.96 -12.73
N GLU A 133 -8.61 -0.84 -13.26
CA GLU A 133 -7.84 0.15 -12.49
C GLU A 133 -8.69 0.87 -11.45
N LEU A 134 -8.12 1.07 -10.26
CA LEU A 134 -8.61 2.02 -9.27
C LEU A 134 -7.99 3.39 -9.53
N TYR A 135 -8.62 4.16 -10.42
CA TYR A 135 -8.06 5.43 -10.86
C TYR A 135 -8.07 6.49 -9.74
N PHE A 136 -6.88 6.99 -9.40
CA PHE A 136 -6.70 8.07 -8.42
C PHE A 136 -6.64 9.43 -9.13
N GLU A 137 -7.57 10.32 -8.79
CA GLU A 137 -7.79 11.56 -9.54
C GLU A 137 -6.87 12.71 -9.13
N LEU A 138 -5.99 12.49 -8.16
CA LEU A 138 -5.08 13.48 -7.62
C LEU A 138 -3.62 13.14 -8.00
N HIS A 139 -2.72 14.10 -7.76
CA HIS A 139 -1.26 13.91 -7.88
C HIS A 139 -0.74 13.51 -9.27
N ARG A 140 -1.49 13.77 -10.36
CA ARG A 140 -1.05 13.42 -11.73
C ARG A 140 0.29 14.03 -12.17
N GLY A 141 0.71 15.15 -11.56
CA GLY A 141 2.03 15.73 -11.80
C GLY A 141 3.19 14.78 -11.49
N THR A 142 2.95 13.78 -10.63
CA THR A 142 3.95 12.75 -10.29
C THR A 142 4.31 11.84 -11.47
N TYR A 143 3.48 11.76 -12.52
CA TYR A 143 3.82 10.98 -13.71
C TYR A 143 4.98 11.59 -14.50
N THR A 144 5.19 12.91 -14.42
CA THR A 144 6.20 13.63 -15.21
C THR A 144 7.31 14.27 -14.39
N SER A 145 7.08 14.56 -13.10
CA SER A 145 8.11 15.08 -12.18
C SER A 145 9.35 14.19 -12.15
N GLN A 146 10.54 14.74 -11.92
CA GLN A 146 11.79 13.99 -11.75
C GLN A 146 12.04 12.94 -12.86
N SER A 147 12.05 13.39 -14.12
CA SER A 147 12.20 12.53 -15.30
C SER A 147 13.50 11.72 -15.30
N ASN A 148 14.60 12.29 -14.81
CA ASN A 148 15.89 11.58 -14.69
C ASN A 148 15.79 10.39 -13.73
N ASN A 149 15.13 10.55 -12.57
CA ASN A 149 14.90 9.47 -11.61
C ASN A 149 14.09 8.32 -12.23
N LYS A 150 13.01 8.67 -12.95
CA LYS A 150 12.17 7.68 -13.66
C LYS A 150 12.93 6.96 -14.78
N ARG A 151 13.74 7.70 -15.55
CA ARG A 151 14.61 7.13 -16.60
C ARG A 151 15.62 6.16 -16.01
N ASN A 152 16.26 6.52 -14.90
CA ASN A 152 17.22 5.66 -14.22
C ASN A 152 16.54 4.40 -13.69
N ASN A 153 15.39 4.52 -13.00
CA ASN A 153 14.62 3.36 -12.57
C ASN A 153 14.33 2.41 -13.73
N ARG A 154 13.80 2.94 -14.84
CA ARG A 154 13.46 2.12 -16.01
C ARG A 154 14.67 1.46 -16.65
N THR A 155 15.81 2.14 -16.66
CA THR A 155 17.08 1.60 -17.18
C THR A 155 17.60 0.49 -16.28
N ALA A 156 17.51 0.67 -14.96
CA ALA A 156 17.90 -0.33 -13.97
C ALA A 156 17.01 -1.58 -14.02
N GLU A 157 15.69 -1.44 -14.21
CA GLU A 157 14.78 -2.57 -14.42
C GLU A 157 15.20 -3.46 -15.60
N PHE A 158 15.56 -2.84 -16.74
CA PHE A 158 16.01 -3.59 -17.91
C PHE A 158 17.35 -4.27 -17.66
N LEU A 159 18.31 -3.54 -17.09
CA LEU A 159 19.64 -4.05 -16.77
C LEU A 159 19.56 -5.26 -15.84
N LEU A 160 18.81 -5.15 -14.73
CA LEU A 160 18.62 -6.24 -13.76
C LEU A 160 18.02 -7.48 -14.41
N ARG A 161 16.93 -7.31 -15.17
CA ARG A 161 16.29 -8.41 -15.90
C ARG A 161 17.26 -9.10 -16.85
N GLU A 162 18.09 -8.34 -17.56
CA GLU A 162 19.06 -8.88 -18.52
C GLU A 162 20.18 -9.66 -17.83
N ILE A 163 20.74 -9.10 -16.74
CA ILE A 163 21.77 -9.80 -15.94
C ILE A 163 21.19 -11.09 -15.38
N GLU A 164 20.01 -11.06 -14.74
CA GLU A 164 19.37 -12.27 -14.21
C GLU A 164 19.14 -13.31 -15.30
N TYR A 165 18.67 -12.91 -16.48
CA TYR A 165 18.43 -13.80 -17.60
C TYR A 165 19.73 -14.47 -18.07
N PHE A 166 20.77 -13.69 -18.36
CA PHE A 166 22.04 -14.24 -18.87
C PHE A 166 22.82 -15.00 -17.81
N ALA A 167 22.87 -14.51 -16.56
CA ALA A 167 23.49 -15.20 -15.45
C ALA A 167 22.80 -16.54 -15.16
N THR A 168 21.47 -16.60 -15.26
CA THR A 168 20.73 -17.87 -15.14
C THR A 168 21.11 -18.82 -16.26
N LEU A 169 21.10 -18.38 -17.53
CA LEU A 169 21.50 -19.20 -18.68
C LEU A 169 22.94 -19.73 -18.54
N ALA A 170 23.88 -18.88 -18.09
CA ALA A 170 25.27 -19.26 -17.86
C ALA A 170 25.42 -20.28 -16.71
N THR A 171 24.55 -20.20 -15.70
CA THR A 171 24.54 -21.11 -14.55
C THR A 171 23.91 -22.46 -14.87
N VAL A 172 22.80 -22.51 -15.61
CA VAL A 172 22.07 -23.76 -15.93
C VAL A 172 22.54 -24.44 -17.22
N GLY A 173 23.35 -23.76 -18.03
CA GLY A 173 23.84 -24.25 -19.32
C GLY A 173 24.61 -25.57 -19.22
N LYS A 174 24.52 -26.40 -20.26
CA LYS A 174 25.13 -27.76 -20.33
C LYS A 174 26.66 -27.78 -20.40
N THR A 175 27.33 -26.63 -20.37
CA THR A 175 28.79 -26.57 -20.37
C THR A 175 29.29 -26.75 -18.94
N LYS A 176 30.48 -27.35 -18.76
CA LYS A 176 31.18 -27.45 -17.47
C LYS A 176 31.64 -26.07 -17.00
N SER A 177 30.70 -25.14 -16.83
CA SER A 177 30.95 -23.76 -16.46
C SER A 177 31.26 -23.70 -14.97
N SER A 178 32.39 -23.11 -14.61
CA SER A 178 32.69 -22.74 -13.22
C SER A 178 32.00 -21.45 -12.80
N TYR A 179 31.16 -20.86 -13.67
CA TYR A 179 30.40 -19.66 -13.39
C TYR A 179 29.42 -19.91 -12.24
N LYS A 180 29.38 -18.97 -11.30
CA LYS A 180 28.43 -18.96 -10.20
C LYS A 180 27.49 -17.78 -10.40
N TYR A 181 26.19 -18.03 -10.30
CA TYR A 181 25.20 -16.96 -10.30
C TYR A 181 25.56 -15.88 -9.26
N PRO A 182 25.66 -14.60 -9.65
CA PRO A 182 26.12 -13.52 -8.76
C PRO A 182 24.98 -13.07 -7.84
N LYS A 183 24.53 -13.98 -6.97
CA LYS A 183 23.36 -13.78 -6.13
C LYS A 183 23.48 -12.55 -5.23
N GLU A 184 24.62 -12.40 -4.56
CA GLU A 184 24.85 -11.32 -3.61
C GLU A 184 24.81 -9.95 -4.30
N ASP A 185 25.48 -9.80 -5.45
CA ASP A 185 25.44 -8.56 -6.22
C ASP A 185 24.01 -8.24 -6.70
N LEU A 186 23.27 -9.23 -7.19
CA LEU A 186 21.88 -9.05 -7.66
C LEU A 186 20.89 -8.71 -6.54
N ASP A 187 21.01 -9.36 -5.38
CA ASP A 187 20.19 -9.04 -4.21
C ASP A 187 20.41 -7.57 -3.80
N ASN A 188 21.68 -7.15 -3.68
CA ASN A 188 22.02 -5.77 -3.34
C ASN A 188 21.49 -4.77 -4.40
N MET A 189 21.65 -5.06 -5.69
CA MET A 189 21.15 -4.18 -6.75
C MET A 189 19.61 -4.09 -6.75
N TRP A 190 18.90 -5.19 -6.51
CA TRP A 190 17.44 -5.19 -6.38
C TRP A 190 16.98 -4.38 -5.17
N GLU A 191 17.62 -4.56 -4.01
CA GLU A 191 17.32 -3.78 -2.81
C GLU A 191 17.50 -2.28 -3.04
N SER A 192 18.60 -1.89 -3.69
CA SER A 192 18.86 -0.50 -4.09
C SER A 192 17.79 0.06 -5.02
N VAL A 193 17.41 -0.66 -6.07
CA VAL A 193 16.39 -0.20 -7.02
C VAL A 193 15.02 -0.12 -6.36
N LEU A 194 14.62 -1.14 -5.60
CA LEU A 194 13.33 -1.17 -4.90
C LEU A 194 13.21 -0.09 -3.82
N LEU A 195 14.32 0.27 -3.16
CA LEU A 195 14.36 1.42 -2.25
C LEU A 195 13.99 2.72 -2.99
N CYS A 196 14.52 2.93 -4.18
CA CYS A 196 14.18 4.08 -5.02
C CYS A 196 12.75 4.04 -5.58
N GLN A 197 12.07 2.88 -5.55
CA GLN A 197 10.67 2.70 -5.98
C GLN A 197 9.63 3.10 -4.94
N PHE A 198 10.06 3.59 -3.77
CA PHE A 198 9.15 4.11 -2.74
C PHE A 198 8.17 5.16 -3.32
N HIS A 199 6.95 5.20 -2.79
CA HIS A 199 5.81 5.93 -3.37
C HIS A 199 5.95 7.47 -3.38
N ASP A 200 6.94 8.04 -2.69
CA ASP A 200 7.32 9.45 -2.86
C ASP A 200 8.60 9.64 -3.67
N CYS A 201 9.49 8.65 -3.67
CA CYS A 201 10.77 8.70 -4.35
C CYS A 201 10.61 8.57 -5.86
N LEU A 202 10.08 7.45 -6.36
CA LEU A 202 9.90 7.25 -7.80
C LEU A 202 8.91 8.24 -8.44
N PRO A 203 7.75 8.52 -7.81
CA PRO A 203 6.81 9.49 -8.35
C PRO A 203 7.35 10.92 -8.35
N GLY A 204 8.42 11.21 -7.60
CA GLY A 204 9.12 12.48 -7.70
C GLY A 204 8.50 13.57 -6.82
N SER A 205 8.10 13.22 -5.59
CA SER A 205 7.50 14.11 -4.58
C SER A 205 8.35 14.33 -3.30
N SER A 206 9.56 13.75 -3.23
CA SER A 206 10.55 14.02 -2.16
C SER A 206 11.28 15.37 -2.31
N ILE A 207 12.07 15.74 -1.29
CA ILE A 207 12.99 16.90 -1.30
C ILE A 207 14.24 16.65 -2.16
N GLY A 208 14.95 17.72 -2.51
CA GLY A 208 16.15 17.66 -3.37
C GLY A 208 17.24 16.68 -2.90
N MET A 209 17.52 16.65 -1.59
CA MET A 209 18.52 15.74 -1.00
C MET A 209 18.23 14.26 -1.32
N CYS A 210 16.96 13.86 -1.30
CA CYS A 210 16.56 12.49 -1.63
C CYS A 210 16.95 12.12 -3.08
N TYR A 211 16.94 13.07 -4.01
CA TYR A 211 17.31 12.77 -5.40
C TYR A 211 18.82 12.75 -5.63
N GLU A 212 19.60 13.50 -4.85
CA GLU A 212 21.06 13.33 -4.85
C GLU A 212 21.42 11.93 -4.35
N ASP A 213 20.78 11.44 -3.27
CA ASP A 213 20.96 10.06 -2.79
C ASP A 213 20.59 9.03 -3.88
N THR A 214 19.42 9.19 -4.52
CA THR A 214 18.99 8.23 -5.56
C THR A 214 19.95 8.20 -6.74
N LYS A 215 20.54 9.35 -7.10
CA LYS A 215 21.48 9.45 -8.21
C LYS A 215 22.76 8.67 -7.92
N GLU A 216 23.25 8.72 -6.68
CA GLU A 216 24.39 7.92 -6.23
C GLU A 216 24.04 6.42 -6.25
N ILE A 217 22.88 6.05 -5.69
CA ILE A 217 22.41 4.65 -5.67
C ILE A 217 22.32 4.08 -7.09
N TYR A 218 21.71 4.79 -8.04
CA TYR A 218 21.65 4.32 -9.44
C TYR A 218 23.02 4.26 -10.09
N ALA A 219 23.94 5.18 -9.78
CA ALA A 219 25.29 5.14 -10.33
C ALA A 219 26.04 3.88 -9.89
N GLU A 220 25.87 3.43 -8.65
CA GLU A 220 26.43 2.17 -8.14
C GLU A 220 25.85 0.94 -8.86
N VAL A 221 24.53 0.92 -9.06
CA VAL A 221 23.84 -0.13 -9.84
C VAL A 221 24.40 -0.19 -11.26
N PHE A 222 24.57 0.96 -11.93
CA PHE A 222 25.08 1.04 -13.29
C PHE A 222 26.59 0.78 -13.41
N ALA A 223 27.35 0.94 -12.33
CA ALA A 223 28.76 0.55 -12.28
C ALA A 223 28.93 -0.97 -12.06
N THR A 224 28.02 -1.59 -11.32
CA THR A 224 28.06 -3.02 -11.03
C THR A 224 27.54 -3.86 -12.19
N GLY A 225 26.42 -3.48 -12.80
CA GLY A 225 25.77 -4.31 -13.82
C GLY A 225 26.66 -4.75 -14.98
N PRO A 226 27.47 -3.88 -15.62
CA PRO A 226 28.35 -4.28 -16.72
C PRO A 226 29.48 -5.25 -16.34
N ARG A 227 29.76 -5.45 -15.03
CA ARG A 227 30.78 -6.39 -14.55
C ARG A 227 30.24 -7.83 -14.41
N LEU A 228 28.92 -8.00 -14.31
CA LEU A 228 28.23 -9.27 -14.06
C LEU A 228 27.88 -9.99 -15.37
#